data_AF-A0A530GG24-F1
#
_entry.id   AF-A0A530GG24-F1
#
_cell.length_a   1.000
_cell.length_b   1.000
_cell.length_c   1.000
_cell.angle_alpha   90.00
_cell.angle_beta   90.00
_cell.angle_gamma   90.00
#
_symmetry.space_group_name_H-M   'P 1'
#
loop_
_entity.id
_entity.type
_entity.pdbx_description
1 polymer ?
#
loop_
_entity_poly.entity_id
_entity_poly.type
_entity_poly.pdbx_seq_one_letter_code
_entity_poly.pdbx_strand_id
1 'polypeptide(L)'
;TALRSMRGYFPGVPLIVDAGLGRPSHAATVMELGFDAVLLNTAVAKAAYPVGMARAFGKAVDAGREAFSSGMLEPRDVAVPSTPMVGRAVFS
;
A
#
# COMPACT_ATOMS: atom_id res chain seq x y z
N THR A 1 1.94 0.90 -12.03
CA THR A 1 1.88 -0.57 -12.14
C THR A 1 0.54 -0.98 -12.73
N ALA A 2 0.40 -2.20 -13.26
CA ALA A 2 -0.87 -2.69 -13.83
C ALA A 2 -2.05 -2.58 -12.85
N LEU A 3 -1.82 -2.84 -11.56
CA LEU A 3 -2.82 -2.68 -10.50
C LEU A 3 -3.29 -1.22 -10.34
N ARG A 4 -2.37 -0.26 -10.39
CA ARG A 4 -2.69 1.18 -10.31
C ARG A 4 -3.55 1.63 -11.49
N SER A 5 -3.21 1.17 -12.71
CA SER A 5 -4.03 1.41 -13.90
C SER A 5 -5.42 0.82 -13.74
N MET A 6 -5.54 -0.43 -13.28
CA MET A 6 -6.82 -1.11 -13.07
C MET A 6 -7.71 -0.38 -12.04
N ARG A 7 -7.14 0.06 -10.92
CA ARG A 7 -7.88 0.89 -9.94
C ARG A 7 -8.43 2.16 -10.57
N GLY A 8 -7.62 2.84 -11.40
CA GLY A 8 -8.00 4.06 -12.11
C GLY A 8 -9.11 3.86 -13.15
N TYR A 9 -9.17 2.70 -13.80
CA TYR A 9 -10.24 2.37 -14.76
C TYR A 9 -11.61 2.17 -14.11
N PHE A 10 -11.66 1.75 -12.85
CA PHE A 10 -12.91 1.39 -12.18
C PHE A 10 -13.12 2.14 -10.85
N PRO A 11 -13.09 3.47 -10.77
CA PRO A 11 -12.97 4.20 -9.50
C PRO A 11 -14.12 3.96 -8.49
N GLY A 12 -15.30 3.55 -8.95
CA GLY A 12 -16.47 3.29 -8.09
C GLY A 12 -16.87 1.82 -7.94
N VAL A 13 -16.10 0.89 -8.50
CA VAL A 13 -16.41 -0.55 -8.41
C VAL A 13 -15.55 -1.18 -7.32
N PRO A 14 -16.10 -1.99 -6.40
CA PRO A 14 -15.29 -2.73 -5.45
C PRO A 14 -14.29 -3.65 -6.17
N LEU A 15 -12.99 -3.47 -5.89
CA LEU A 15 -11.92 -4.30 -6.45
C LEU A 15 -11.23 -5.09 -5.34
N ILE A 16 -11.21 -6.41 -5.51
CA ILE A 16 -10.58 -7.35 -4.58
C ILE A 16 -9.41 -8.01 -5.30
N VAL A 17 -8.22 -7.99 -4.69
CA VAL A 17 -7.07 -8.74 -5.22
C VAL A 17 -7.12 -10.16 -4.66
N ASP A 18 -7.20 -11.14 -5.56
CA ASP A 18 -7.12 -12.56 -5.25
C ASP A 18 -5.83 -13.16 -5.83
N ALA A 19 -5.24 -14.10 -5.11
CA ALA A 19 -4.02 -14.84 -5.41
C ALA A 19 -2.70 -14.03 -5.43
N GLY A 20 -1.57 -14.73 -5.25
CA GLY A 20 -0.21 -14.16 -5.35
C GLY A 20 0.34 -13.43 -4.11
N LEU A 21 -0.46 -13.23 -3.07
CA LEU A 21 -0.02 -12.59 -1.83
C LEU A 21 0.65 -13.61 -0.90
N GLY A 22 1.98 -13.69 -0.94
CA GLY A 22 2.77 -14.60 -0.09
C GLY A 22 3.21 -14.01 1.25
N ARG A 23 3.10 -12.69 1.43
CA ARG A 23 3.59 -11.96 2.62
C ARG A 23 2.60 -10.86 3.00
N PRO A 24 2.49 -10.50 4.31
CA PRO A 24 1.66 -9.38 4.75
C PRO A 24 1.98 -8.06 4.03
N SER A 25 3.26 -7.79 3.72
CA SER A 25 3.64 -6.57 2.99
C SER A 25 3.00 -6.46 1.60
N HIS A 26 2.72 -7.59 0.92
CA HIS A 26 2.03 -7.55 -0.36
C HIS A 26 0.58 -7.06 -0.19
N ALA A 27 -0.09 -7.49 0.90
CA ALA A 27 -1.44 -7.03 1.22
C ALA A 27 -1.45 -5.54 1.55
N ALA A 28 -0.49 -5.05 2.34
CA ALA A 28 -0.35 -3.62 2.61
C ALA A 28 -0.23 -2.81 1.31
N THR A 29 0.67 -3.21 0.40
CA THR A 29 0.84 -2.55 -0.90
C THR A 29 -0.45 -2.55 -1.72
N VAL A 30 -1.24 -3.64 -1.72
CA VAL A 30 -2.53 -3.65 -2.42
C VAL A 30 -3.49 -2.62 -1.84
N MET A 31 -3.61 -2.56 -0.51
CA MET A 31 -4.50 -1.61 0.16
C MET A 31 -4.05 -0.16 -0.05
N GLU A 32 -2.74 0.09 0.00
CA GLU A 32 -2.10 1.38 -0.32
C GLU A 32 -2.42 1.88 -1.75
N LEU A 33 -2.67 0.97 -2.69
CA LEU A 33 -3.07 1.30 -4.06
C LEU A 33 -4.57 1.61 -4.20
N GLY A 34 -5.34 1.59 -3.11
CA GLY A 34 -6.77 1.92 -3.10
C GLY A 34 -7.69 0.75 -3.46
N PHE A 35 -7.21 -0.49 -3.36
CA PHE A 35 -8.07 -1.67 -3.47
C PHE A 35 -8.94 -1.83 -2.20
N ASP A 36 -10.06 -2.53 -2.36
CA ASP A 36 -11.09 -2.60 -1.34
C ASP A 36 -10.91 -3.79 -0.40
N ALA A 37 -10.32 -4.88 -0.89
CA ALA A 37 -9.94 -6.01 -0.08
C ALA A 37 -8.85 -6.86 -0.73
N VAL A 38 -8.32 -7.79 0.06
CA VAL A 38 -7.46 -8.89 -0.38
C VAL A 38 -8.10 -10.22 -0.02
N LEU A 39 -8.05 -11.18 -0.93
CA LEU A 39 -8.45 -12.57 -0.71
C LEU A 39 -7.20 -13.44 -0.67
N LEU A 40 -7.05 -14.23 0.40
CA LEU A 40 -5.88 -15.09 0.60
C LEU A 40 -6.25 -16.38 1.33
N ASN A 41 -5.56 -17.46 1.00
CA ASN A 41 -5.69 -18.76 1.66
C ASN A 41 -4.31 -19.37 1.93
N THR A 42 -3.60 -19.74 0.87
CA THR A 42 -2.34 -20.51 0.92
C THR A 42 -1.29 -19.88 1.84
N ALA A 43 -1.16 -18.55 1.85
CA ALA A 43 -0.16 -17.86 2.66
C ALA A 43 -0.38 -18.00 4.18
N VAL A 44 -1.64 -18.12 4.62
CA VAL A 44 -1.98 -18.41 6.02
C VAL A 44 -1.99 -19.91 6.27
N ALA A 45 -2.65 -20.68 5.40
CA ALA A 45 -2.84 -22.12 5.58
C ALA A 45 -1.53 -22.92 5.57
N LYS A 46 -0.53 -22.48 4.79
CA LYS A 46 0.80 -23.12 4.71
C LYS A 46 1.87 -22.44 5.57
N ALA A 47 1.51 -21.45 6.39
CA ALA A 47 2.48 -20.82 7.27
C ALA A 47 2.91 -21.76 8.40
N ALA A 48 4.15 -21.65 8.87
CA ALA A 48 4.60 -22.37 10.07
C ALA A 48 3.75 -22.04 11.31
N TYR A 49 3.24 -20.81 11.39
CA TYR A 49 2.37 -20.33 12.46
C TYR A 49 1.11 -19.64 11.89
N PRO A 50 0.07 -20.40 11.50
CA PRO A 50 -1.08 -19.86 10.77
C PRO A 50 -1.82 -18.74 11.48
N VAL A 51 -2.07 -18.88 12.79
CA VAL A 51 -2.77 -17.85 13.59
C VAL A 51 -1.93 -16.57 13.69
N GLY A 52 -0.61 -16.71 13.83
CA GLY A 52 0.31 -15.57 13.81
C GLY A 52 0.32 -14.87 12.46
N MET A 53 0.33 -15.64 11.37
CA MET A 53 0.30 -15.12 10.00
C MET A 53 -1.02 -14.43 9.68
N ALA A 54 -2.16 -14.99 10.10
CA ALA A 54 -3.47 -14.37 9.94
C ALA A 54 -3.54 -12.99 10.63
N ARG A 55 -3.04 -12.90 11.87
CA ARG A 55 -2.93 -11.61 12.58
C ARG A 55 -2.02 -10.63 11.85
N ALA A 56 -0.90 -11.09 11.29
CA ALA A 56 0.02 -10.24 10.55
C ALA A 56 -0.63 -9.69 9.27
N PHE A 57 -1.37 -10.52 8.53
CA PHE A 57 -2.14 -10.09 7.37
C PHE A 57 -3.22 -9.08 7.74
N GLY A 58 -4.00 -9.31 8.81
CA GLY A 58 -5.01 -8.37 9.29
C GLY A 58 -4.42 -6.98 9.55
N LYS A 59 -3.33 -6.92 10.32
CA LYS A 59 -2.62 -5.66 10.59
C LYS A 59 -2.11 -4.97 9.32
N ALA A 60 -1.61 -5.73 8.35
CA ALA A 60 -1.10 -5.17 7.10
C ALA A 60 -2.23 -4.57 6.24
N VAL A 61 -3.39 -5.22 6.21
CA VAL A 61 -4.58 -4.71 5.53
C VAL A 61 -5.07 -3.40 6.18
N ASP A 62 -5.20 -3.40 7.50
CA ASP A 62 -5.63 -2.22 8.25
C ASP A 62 -4.66 -1.04 8.03
N ALA A 63 -3.36 -1.28 8.22
CA ALA A 63 -2.33 -0.27 8.03
C ALA A 63 -2.31 0.30 6.60
N GLY A 64 -2.39 -0.56 5.57
CA GLY A 64 -2.40 -0.10 4.18
C GLY A 64 -3.66 0.69 3.83
N ARG A 65 -4.82 0.32 4.39
CA ARG A 65 -6.08 1.05 4.16
C ARG A 65 -6.09 2.41 4.86
N GLU A 66 -5.56 2.46 6.09
CA GLU A 66 -5.38 3.70 6.83
C GLU A 66 -4.40 4.63 6.11
N ALA A 67 -3.28 4.10 5.61
CA ALA A 67 -2.31 4.85 4.83
C ALA A 67 -2.95 5.44 3.55
N PHE A 68 -3.69 4.64 2.78
CA PHE A 68 -4.43 5.13 1.60
C PHE A 68 -5.38 6.28 1.95
N SER A 69 -6.14 6.13 3.04
CA SER A 69 -7.12 7.13 3.48
C SER A 69 -6.46 8.40 4.06
N SER A 70 -5.21 8.29 4.51
CA SER A 70 -4.45 9.40 5.10
C SER A 70 -3.72 10.27 4.06
N GLY A 71 -3.82 9.93 2.77
CA GLY A 71 -3.19 10.71 1.69
C GLY A 71 -1.66 10.54 1.67
N MET A 72 -1.19 9.36 1.28
CA MET A 72 0.24 9.07 1.20
C MET A 72 0.98 9.99 0.22
N LEU A 73 2.27 10.21 0.50
CA LEU A 73 3.16 10.89 -0.42
C LEU A 73 3.32 10.04 -1.70
N GLU A 74 3.00 10.61 -2.86
CA GLU A 74 3.29 9.92 -4.12
C GLU A 74 4.81 9.78 -4.30
N PRO A 75 5.31 8.57 -4.64
CA PRO A 75 6.71 8.37 -4.94
C PRO A 75 7.14 9.35 -6.04
N ARG A 76 8.16 10.17 -5.76
CA ARG A 76 8.78 11.06 -6.74
C ARG A 76 10.07 10.40 -7.22
N ASP A 77 10.21 10.29 -8.54
CA ASP A 77 11.45 9.79 -9.18
C ASP A 77 12.64 10.76 -9.01
N VAL A 78 12.37 11.99 -8.59
CA VAL A 78 13.38 12.99 -8.25
C VAL A 78 13.39 13.25 -6.74
N ALA A 79 14.54 12.97 -6.11
CA ALA A 79 14.80 13.35 -4.73
C ALA A 79 14.86 14.87 -4.62
N VAL A 80 13.76 15.50 -4.20
CA VAL A 80 13.76 16.89 -3.76
C VAL A 80 14.11 16.88 -2.27
N PRO A 81 15.16 17.60 -1.82
CA PRO A 81 15.49 17.70 -0.40
C PRO A 81 14.25 18.13 0.40
N SER A 82 13.96 17.44 1.50
CA SER A 82 12.83 17.76 2.40
C SER A 82 13.02 19.09 3.15
N THR A 83 14.23 19.66 3.08
CA THR A 83 14.59 20.98 3.59
C THR A 83 14.53 22.02 2.46
N PRO A 84 13.74 23.10 2.60
CA PRO A 84 13.85 24.24 1.70
C PRO A 84 15.23 24.87 1.88
N MET A 85 16.09 24.83 0.86
CA MET A 85 17.33 25.62 0.81
C MET A 85 17.05 27.09 0.39
N VAL A 86 15.79 27.54 0.45
CA VAL A 86 15.41 28.91 0.11
C VAL A 86 15.43 29.75 1.37
N GLY A 87 16.63 30.20 1.76
CA GLY A 87 16.78 30.95 3.00
C GLY A 87 18.20 31.40 3.36
N ARG A 88 19.03 31.85 2.40
CA ARG A 88 20.10 32.84 2.64
C ARG A 88 20.83 33.22 1.35
N ALA A 89 20.44 34.36 0.78
CA ALA A 89 21.31 35.41 0.21
C ALA A 89 20.45 36.37 -0.62
N VAL A 90 19.59 37.14 0.04
CA VAL A 90 19.19 38.44 -0.49
C VAL A 90 20.17 39.43 0.14
N PHE A 91 21.20 39.79 -0.62
CA PHE A 91 21.83 41.10 -0.48
C PHE A 91 21.50 41.88 -1.76
N SER A 92 20.49 42.72 -1.66
CA SER A 92 20.46 44.08 -2.21
C SER A 92 19.48 44.90 -1.39
#